data_AF-A0A7C5WAT6-F1
#
_entry.id   AF-A0A7C5WAT6-F1
#
_cell.length_a   1.000
_cell.length_b   1.000
_cell.length_c   1.000
_cell.angle_alpha   90.00
_cell.angle_beta   90.00
_cell.angle_gamma   90.00
#
_symmetry.space_group_name_H-M   'P 1'
#
loop_
_entity.id
_entity.type
_entity.pdbx_description
1 polymer ?
#
loop_
_entity_poly.entity_id
_entity_poly.type
_entity_poly.pdbx_seq_one_letter_code
_entity_poly.pdbx_strand_id
1 'polypeptide(L)'
;MEIRPIKSEKDYDLALRRIEELWGSKIDTPEGDELDLLITLVEAYELKHYPVAPPDPVEAIKFRMEQMGMTKTDMGKYLGGQSRVSEILNRKRKLTLKM
;
A
#
# COMPACT_ATOMS: atom_id res chain seq x y z
N MET A 1 -20.39 21.45 10.76
CA MET A 1 -20.61 20.15 11.43
C MET A 1 -19.70 20.07 12.66
N GLU A 2 -20.06 19.35 13.72
CA GLU A 2 -19.11 19.10 14.82
C GLU A 2 -18.20 17.94 14.42
N ILE A 3 -16.94 18.25 14.09
CA ILE A 3 -15.94 17.25 13.69
C ILE A 3 -15.48 16.49 14.93
N ARG A 4 -15.51 15.15 14.86
CA ARG A 4 -15.19 14.26 15.98
C ARG A 4 -14.12 13.25 15.58
N PRO A 5 -13.32 12.74 16.53
CA PRO A 5 -12.33 11.70 16.23
C PRO A 5 -12.96 10.43 15.67
N ILE A 6 -12.33 9.82 14.67
CA ILE A 6 -12.72 8.52 14.12
C ILE A 6 -12.21 7.42 15.06
N LYS A 7 -13.12 6.69 15.70
CA LYS A 7 -12.79 5.63 16.69
C LYS A 7 -13.29 4.25 16.30
N SER A 8 -14.14 4.17 15.29
CA SER A 8 -14.75 2.94 14.81
C SER A 8 -14.84 2.93 13.29
N GLU A 9 -15.01 1.74 12.72
CA GLU A 9 -15.24 1.54 11.28
C GLU A 9 -16.49 2.30 10.80
N LYS A 10 -17.52 2.39 11.64
CA LYS A 10 -18.70 3.19 11.34
C LYS A 10 -18.38 4.68 11.21
N ASP A 11 -17.58 5.24 12.13
CA ASP A 11 -17.17 6.65 12.05
C ASP A 11 -16.34 6.90 10.78
N TYR A 12 -15.51 5.92 10.42
CA TYR A 12 -14.68 5.94 9.21
C TYR A 12 -15.55 5.96 7.94
N ASP A 13 -16.52 5.06 7.82
CA ASP A 13 -17.44 5.02 6.68
C ASP A 13 -18.26 6.31 6.54
N LEU A 14 -18.69 6.89 7.66
CA LEU A 14 -19.40 8.17 7.70
C LEU A 14 -18.49 9.32 7.24
N ALA A 15 -17.24 9.35 7.69
CA ALA A 15 -16.25 10.34 7.25
C ALA A 15 -15.97 10.22 5.74
N LEU A 16 -15.83 9.00 5.21
CA LEU A 16 -15.64 8.78 3.78
C LEU A 16 -16.81 9.29 2.93
N ARG A 17 -18.05 8.97 3.30
CA ARG A 17 -19.24 9.49 2.59
C ARG A 17 -19.28 11.01 2.62
N ARG A 18 -18.90 11.62 3.74
CA ARG A 18 -18.87 13.07 3.87
C ARG A 18 -17.77 13.70 3.01
N ILE A 19 -16.60 13.08 2.93
CA ILE A 19 -15.53 13.48 2.01
C ILE A 19 -16.02 13.43 0.55
N GLU A 20 -16.74 12.38 0.16
CA GLU A 20 -17.31 12.27 -1.18
C GLU A 20 -18.29 13.42 -1.50
N GLU A 21 -19.14 13.81 -0.54
CA GLU A 21 -20.05 14.95 -0.70
C GLU A 21 -19.33 16.30 -0.81
N LEU A 22 -18.22 16.45 -0.09
CA LEU A 22 -17.43 17.69 -0.05
C LEU A 22 -16.39 17.76 -1.17
N TRP A 23 -16.26 16.73 -2.00
CA TRP A 23 -15.22 16.64 -3.00
C TRP A 23 -15.28 17.81 -3.99
N GLY A 24 -14.14 18.49 -4.18
CA GLY A 24 -14.05 19.68 -5.04
C GLY A 24 -14.52 20.99 -4.38
N SER A 25 -14.77 20.98 -3.06
CA SER A 25 -14.93 22.21 -2.28
C SER A 25 -13.72 23.13 -2.44
N LYS A 26 -13.97 24.44 -2.44
CA LYS A 26 -12.90 25.43 -2.62
C LYS A 26 -12.08 25.55 -1.34
N ILE A 27 -10.79 25.83 -1.51
CA ILE A 27 -9.88 26.16 -0.41
C ILE A 27 -10.38 27.43 0.29
N ASP A 28 -10.17 27.53 1.59
CA ASP A 28 -10.57 28.64 2.46
C ASP A 28 -12.10 28.87 2.51
N THR A 29 -12.90 27.84 2.23
CA THR A 29 -14.34 27.84 2.55
C THR A 29 -14.62 26.88 3.70
N PRO A 30 -15.72 27.07 4.44
CA PRO A 30 -16.09 26.15 5.52
C PRO A 30 -16.13 24.68 5.10
N GLU A 31 -16.57 24.41 3.87
CA GLU A 31 -16.61 23.07 3.27
C GLU A 31 -15.22 22.54 2.91
N GLY A 32 -14.32 23.39 2.43
CA GLY A 32 -12.92 23.05 2.18
C GLY A 32 -12.17 22.74 3.48
N ASP A 33 -12.34 23.57 4.50
CA ASP A 33 -11.76 23.35 5.82
C ASP A 33 -12.29 22.06 6.47
N GLU A 34 -13.59 21.77 6.29
CA GLU A 34 -14.20 20.52 6.74
C GLU A 34 -13.60 19.31 6.02
N LEU A 35 -13.43 19.40 4.69
CA LEU A 35 -12.82 18.37 3.87
C LEU A 35 -11.38 18.06 4.32
N ASP A 36 -10.55 19.09 4.50
CA ASP A 36 -9.15 18.93 4.92
C ASP A 36 -9.04 18.27 6.30
N LEU A 37 -9.90 18.66 7.24
CA LEU A 37 -9.95 18.06 8.56
C LEU A 37 -10.39 16.59 8.51
N LEU A 38 -11.41 16.25 7.71
CA LEU A 38 -11.87 14.87 7.57
C LEU A 38 -10.81 13.97 6.93
N ILE A 39 -10.12 14.45 5.87
CA ILE A 39 -9.01 13.73 5.24
C ILE A 39 -7.91 13.43 6.26
N THR A 40 -7.53 14.44 7.06
CA THR A 40 -6.50 14.29 8.10
C THR A 40 -6.89 13.21 9.14
N LEU A 41 -8.16 13.18 9.55
CA LEU A 41 -8.65 12.19 10.52
C LEU A 41 -8.72 10.78 9.93
N VAL A 42 -9.15 10.66 8.67
CA VAL A 42 -9.19 9.39 7.92
C VAL A 42 -7.78 8.83 7.78
N GLU A 43 -6.81 9.62 7.34
CA GLU A 43 -5.41 9.19 7.22
C GLU A 43 -4.85 8.67 8.56
N ALA A 44 -5.09 9.40 9.65
CA ALA A 44 -4.65 9.00 10.99
C ALA A 44 -5.30 7.69 11.47
N TYR A 45 -6.54 7.41 11.05
CA TYR A 45 -7.22 6.15 11.33
C TYR A 45 -6.64 5.01 10.47
N GLU A 46 -6.47 5.24 9.16
CA GLU A 46 -5.93 4.25 8.22
C GLU A 46 -4.51 3.83 8.58
N LEU A 47 -3.63 4.75 8.95
CA LEU A 47 -2.27 4.43 9.39
C LEU A 47 -2.22 3.43 10.55
N LYS A 48 -3.25 3.41 11.39
CA LYS A 48 -3.35 2.50 12.55
C LYS A 48 -4.02 1.18 12.20
N HIS A 49 -5.01 1.18 11.32
CA HIS A 49 -5.89 0.02 11.07
C HIS A 49 -5.60 -0.69 9.75
N TYR A 50 -5.08 0.02 8.75
CA TYR A 50 -4.74 -0.48 7.42
C TYR A 50 -3.26 -0.19 7.08
N PRO A 51 -2.31 -0.73 7.86
CA PRO A 51 -0.90 -0.53 7.58
C PRO A 51 -0.55 -1.10 6.19
N VAL A 52 0.14 -0.29 5.38
CA VAL A 52 0.68 -0.75 4.09
C VAL A 52 1.81 -1.73 4.38
N ALA A 53 1.50 -3.03 4.31
CA ALA A 53 2.52 -4.06 4.43
C ALA A 53 3.52 -3.93 3.27
N PRO A 54 4.82 -4.16 3.51
CA PRO A 54 5.78 -4.23 2.43
C PRO A 54 5.33 -5.29 1.43
N PRO A 55 5.54 -5.08 0.11
CA PRO A 55 5.20 -6.09 -0.88
C PRO A 55 5.94 -7.38 -0.54
N ASP A 56 5.28 -8.51 -0.77
CA ASP A 56 5.94 -9.80 -0.62
C ASP A 56 7.21 -9.80 -1.51
N PRO A 57 8.41 -10.04 -0.95
CA PRO A 57 9.65 -9.88 -1.71
C PRO A 57 9.73 -10.79 -2.94
N VAL A 58 9.08 -11.95 -2.91
CA VAL A 58 9.05 -12.87 -4.06
C VAL A 58 8.14 -12.30 -5.15
N GLU A 59 6.99 -11.75 -4.78
CA GLU A 59 6.09 -11.10 -5.74
C GLU A 59 6.73 -9.83 -6.32
N ALA A 60 7.47 -9.05 -5.52
CA ALA A 60 8.24 -7.91 -6.01
C ALA A 60 9.30 -8.32 -7.05
N ILE A 61 10.00 -9.45 -6.84
CA ILE A 61 10.96 -9.99 -7.81
C ILE A 61 10.25 -10.41 -9.09
N LYS A 62 9.13 -11.14 -9.01
CA LYS A 62 8.36 -11.56 -10.19
C LYS A 62 7.86 -10.37 -10.99
N PHE A 63 7.29 -9.38 -10.31
CA PHE A 63 6.83 -8.14 -10.92
C PHE A 63 7.96 -7.43 -11.66
N ARG A 64 9.15 -7.33 -11.05
CA ARG A 64 10.30 -6.70 -11.71
C ARG A 64 10.81 -7.51 -12.89
N MET A 65 10.79 -8.84 -12.80
CA MET A 65 11.15 -9.73 -13.91
C MET A 65 10.20 -9.52 -15.10
N GLU A 66 8.89 -9.43 -14.85
CA GLU A 66 7.89 -9.17 -15.88
C GLU A 66 8.11 -7.82 -16.57
N GLN A 67 8.26 -6.74 -15.78
CA GLN A 67 8.52 -5.40 -16.31
C GLN A 67 9.78 -5.32 -17.20
N MET A 68 10.79 -6.13 -16.90
CA MET A 68 12.07 -6.12 -17.60
C MET A 68 12.20 -7.24 -18.65
N GLY A 69 11.14 -8.04 -18.86
CA GLY A 69 11.20 -9.21 -19.76
C GLY A 69 12.25 -10.25 -19.36
N MET A 70 12.60 -10.33 -18.07
CA MET A 70 13.66 -11.19 -17.57
C MET A 70 13.18 -12.62 -17.31
N THR A 71 13.97 -13.59 -17.74
CA THR A 71 13.72 -15.01 -17.48
C THR A 71 14.35 -15.47 -16.16
N LYS A 72 13.96 -16.67 -15.70
CA LYS A 72 14.61 -17.33 -14.55
C LYS A 72 16.11 -17.60 -14.80
N THR A 73 16.49 -17.79 -16.06
CA THR A 73 17.89 -17.98 -16.47
C THR A 73 18.68 -16.70 -16.25
N ASP A 74 18.12 -15.55 -16.66
CA ASP A 74 18.77 -14.24 -16.49
C ASP A 74 18.95 -13.87 -15.01
N MET A 75 18.01 -14.29 -14.16
CA MET A 75 18.07 -14.11 -12.71
C MET A 75 19.12 -14.99 -12.03
N GLY A 76 19.60 -16.04 -12.71
CA GLY A 76 20.56 -16.99 -12.16
C GLY A 76 21.84 -16.33 -11.63
N LYS A 77 22.32 -15.27 -12.30
CA LYS A 77 23.54 -14.54 -11.89
C LYS A 77 23.42 -13.83 -10.54
N TYR A 78 22.20 -13.48 -10.12
CA TYR A 78 21.95 -12.77 -8.86
C TYR A 78 21.64 -13.71 -7.71
N LEU A 79 20.97 -14.83 -7.99
CA LEU A 79 20.45 -15.73 -6.95
C LEU A 79 21.18 -17.08 -6.88
N GLY A 80 22.31 -17.24 -7.58
CA GLY A 80 23.15 -18.43 -7.49
C GLY A 80 22.68 -19.61 -8.35
N GLY A 81 22.23 -19.32 -9.57
CA GLY A 81 21.82 -20.27 -10.60
C GLY A 81 20.30 -20.41 -10.78
N GLN A 82 19.89 -20.88 -11.96
CA GLN A 82 18.48 -21.01 -12.35
C GLN A 82 17.67 -21.91 -11.39
N SER A 83 18.28 -23.01 -10.91
CA SER A 83 17.63 -23.91 -9.93
C SER A 83 17.25 -23.15 -8.66
N ARG A 84 18.18 -22.38 -8.11
CA ARG A 84 17.98 -21.59 -6.88
C ARG A 84 16.96 -20.46 -7.09
N VAL A 85 16.96 -19.82 -8.25
CA VAL A 85 15.90 -18.87 -8.64
C VAL A 85 14.53 -19.54 -8.58
N SER A 86 14.38 -20.72 -9.18
CA SER A 86 13.11 -21.46 -9.18
C SER A 86 12.67 -21.85 -7.77
N GLU A 87 13.59 -22.32 -6.92
CA GLU A 87 13.29 -22.65 -5.52
C GLU A 87 12.80 -21.44 -4.73
N ILE A 88 13.43 -20.27 -4.92
CA ILE A 88 13.06 -19.02 -4.25
C ILE A 88 11.70 -18.51 -4.74
N LEU A 89 11.49 -18.44 -6.07
CA LEU A 89 10.24 -17.95 -6.66
C LEU A 89 9.04 -18.84 -6.33
N ASN A 90 9.28 -20.14 -6.09
CA ASN A 90 8.27 -21.10 -5.65
C ASN A 90 8.25 -21.30 -4.11
N ARG A 91 8.95 -20.45 -3.35
CA ARG A 91 8.98 -20.47 -1.87
C ARG A 91 9.48 -21.78 -1.24
N LYS A 92 10.12 -22.66 -2.02
CA LYS A 92 10.76 -23.89 -1.51
C LYS A 92 12.03 -23.56 -0.72
N ARG A 93 12.63 -22.39 -0.99
CA ARG A 93 13.81 -21.88 -0.29
C ARG A 93 13.58 -20.44 0.13
N LYS A 94 14.02 -20.10 1.35
CA LYS A 94 13.98 -18.71 1.84
C LYS A 94 14.84 -17.80 0.94
N LEU A 95 14.27 -16.67 0.55
CA LEU A 95 15.03 -15.57 -0.04
C LEU A 95 16.04 -15.09 1.02
N THR A 96 17.32 -15.15 0.67
CA THR A 96 18.42 -14.73 1.54
C THR A 96 19.29 -13.79 0.74
N LEU A 97 19.48 -12.57 1.24
CA LEU A 97 20.50 -11.67 0.73
C LEU A 97 21.84 -12.18 1.25
N LYS A 98 22.76 -12.53 0.36
CA LYS A 98 24.17 -12.45 0.72
C LYS A 98 24.50 -10.96 0.69
N MET A 99 24.50 -10.33 1.86
CA MET A 99 25.13 -9.03 2.04
C MET A 99 26.64 -9.21 1.97
#